data_AF-A0A4Q3VCN2-F1
#
_entry.id   AF-A0A4Q3VCN2-F1
#
_cell.length_a   1.000
_cell.length_b   1.000
_cell.length_c   1.000
_cell.angle_alpha   90.00
_cell.angle_beta   90.00
_cell.angle_gamma   90.00
#
_symmetry.space_group_name_H-M   'P 1'
#
loop_
_entity.id
_entity.type
_entity.pdbx_description
1 polymer ?
#
loop_
_entity_poly.entity_id
_entity_poly.type
_entity_poly.pdbx_seq_one_letter_code
_entity_poly.pdbx_strand_id
1 'polypeptide(L)'
;MKKDQVLPCLVILDINMPVLDGKDTCRQIKSDPDLKDLPVILFSTSNSRTDQLFAETMQVELVTKPLNFSELETVALKFVDKCHFEDRTRS
;
A
#
# COMPACT_ATOMS: atom_id res chain seq x y z
N MET A 1 -18.89 -11.36 -18.70
CA MET A 1 -18.62 -12.18 -17.51
C MET A 1 -17.38 -11.62 -16.81
N LYS A 2 -17.52 -10.56 -15.99
CA LYS A 2 -16.42 -10.08 -15.13
C LYS A 2 -16.62 -10.77 -13.78
N LYS A 3 -15.74 -11.70 -13.43
CA LYS A 3 -15.78 -12.49 -12.19
C LYS A 3 -15.90 -11.54 -10.99
N ASP A 4 -16.64 -11.95 -9.96
CA ASP A 4 -16.52 -11.50 -8.58
C ASP A 4 -15.03 -11.43 -8.16
N GLN A 5 -14.36 -10.34 -8.51
CA GLN A 5 -13.01 -10.06 -8.03
C GLN A 5 -13.18 -9.34 -6.72
N VAL A 6 -13.11 -10.12 -5.63
CA VAL A 6 -12.92 -9.58 -4.29
C VAL A 6 -11.62 -8.78 -4.34
N LEU A 7 -11.75 -7.46 -4.33
CA LEU A 7 -10.61 -6.57 -4.20
C LEU A 7 -10.04 -6.73 -2.79
N PRO A 8 -8.71 -6.76 -2.63
CA PRO A 8 -8.12 -6.74 -1.29
C PRO A 8 -8.58 -5.48 -0.55
N CYS A 9 -8.59 -5.50 0.78
CA CYS A 9 -8.83 -4.28 1.54
C CYS A 9 -7.54 -3.45 1.73
N LEU A 10 -6.38 -4.07 1.52
CA LEU A 10 -5.06 -3.46 1.73
C LEU A 10 -3.99 -4.17 0.91
N VAL A 11 -3.02 -3.41 0.40
CA VAL A 11 -1.79 -3.96 -0.20
C VAL A 11 -0.56 -3.45 0.52
N ILE A 12 0.26 -4.39 0.98
CA ILE A 12 1.60 -4.12 1.51
C ILE A 12 2.60 -4.52 0.43
N LEU A 13 3.42 -3.57 -0.01
CA LEU A 13 4.31 -3.71 -1.15
C LEU A 13 5.75 -3.43 -0.76
N ASP A 14 6.64 -4.39 -0.97
CA ASP A 14 8.07 -4.22 -0.72
C ASP A 14 8.71 -3.39 -1.85
N ILE A 15 9.44 -2.33 -1.50
CA ILE A 15 10.21 -1.54 -2.48
C ILE A 15 11.46 -2.32 -2.91
N ASN A 16 12.06 -3.09 -2.00
CA ASN A 16 13.33 -3.77 -2.24
C ASN A 16 13.12 -5.16 -2.85
N MET A 17 12.36 -5.20 -3.95
CA MET A 17 12.16 -6.40 -4.74
C MET A 17 13.29 -6.56 -5.78
N PRO A 18 13.98 -7.71 -5.83
CA PRO A 18 15.15 -7.88 -6.70
C PRO A 18 14.81 -7.98 -8.20
N VAL A 19 13.54 -8.23 -8.55
CA VAL A 19 13.10 -8.53 -9.93
C VAL A 19 12.10 -7.52 -10.47
N LEU A 20 11.30 -6.88 -9.60
CA LEU A 20 10.24 -5.95 -9.98
C LEU A 20 10.39 -4.67 -9.16
N ASP A 21 10.31 -3.50 -9.79
CA ASP A 21 10.36 -2.25 -9.03
C ASP A 21 9.03 -2.05 -8.28
N GLY A 22 9.09 -2.12 -6.94
CA GLY A 22 7.92 -1.87 -6.08
C GLY A 22 7.33 -0.48 -6.31
N LYS A 23 8.11 0.49 -6.76
CA LYS A 23 7.61 1.83 -7.12
C LYS A 23 6.77 1.80 -8.39
N ASP A 24 7.22 1.10 -9.42
CA ASP A 24 6.43 0.98 -10.65
C ASP A 24 5.16 0.16 -10.45
N THR A 25 5.19 -0.82 -9.55
CA THR A 25 3.98 -1.57 -9.16
C THR A 25 3.00 -0.64 -8.43
N CYS A 26 3.49 0.18 -7.50
CA CYS A 26 2.66 1.19 -6.83
C CYS A 26 2.05 2.18 -7.83
N ARG A 27 2.80 2.59 -8.86
CA ARG A 27 2.29 3.44 -9.94
C ARG A 27 1.18 2.78 -10.73
N GLN A 28 1.33 1.51 -11.09
CA GLN A 28 0.31 0.76 -11.81
C GLN A 28 -0.98 0.65 -10.98
N ILE A 29 -0.87 0.30 -9.70
CA ILE A 29 -2.02 0.20 -8.79
C ILE A 29 -2.74 1.55 -8.67
N LYS A 30 -2.00 2.64 -8.50
CA LYS A 30 -2.60 3.99 -8.36
C LYS A 30 -3.12 4.57 -9.68
N SER A 31 -2.65 4.08 -10.82
CA SER A 31 -3.14 4.50 -12.14
C SER A 31 -4.40 3.75 -12.58
N ASP A 32 -4.68 2.59 -11.99
CA ASP A 32 -5.88 1.81 -12.28
C ASP A 32 -7.10 2.42 -11.57
N PRO A 33 -8.16 2.83 -12.30
CA PRO A 33 -9.35 3.45 -11.70
C PRO A 33 -10.10 2.54 -10.72
N ASP A 34 -9.98 1.21 -10.84
CA ASP A 34 -10.61 0.25 -9.94
C ASP A 34 -9.77 0.01 -8.66
N LEU A 35 -8.46 0.32 -8.70
CA LEU A 35 -7.51 0.06 -7.61
C LEU A 35 -6.92 1.34 -6.98
N LYS A 36 -7.11 2.52 -7.57
CA LYS A 36 -6.54 3.79 -7.08
C LYS A 36 -6.95 4.11 -5.63
N ASP A 37 -8.17 3.73 -5.26
CA ASP A 37 -8.77 3.97 -3.95
C ASP A 37 -8.31 2.93 -2.91
N LEU A 38 -7.58 1.90 -3.35
CA LEU A 38 -7.00 0.91 -2.46
C LEU A 38 -5.91 1.54 -1.59
N PRO A 39 -5.90 1.26 -0.27
CA PRO A 39 -4.78 1.64 0.57
C PRO A 39 -3.57 0.78 0.20
N VAL A 40 -2.48 1.45 -0.19
CA VAL A 40 -1.20 0.82 -0.55
C VAL A 40 -0.14 1.33 0.41
N ILE A 41 0.70 0.42 0.87
CA ILE A 41 1.71 0.70 1.89
C ILE A 41 3.03 0.15 1.43
N LEU A 42 4.00 1.04 1.30
CA LEU A 42 5.33 0.73 0.83
C LEU A 42 6.19 0.31 2.01
N PHE A 43 6.91 -0.79 1.85
CA PHE A 43 7.80 -1.34 2.85
C PHE A 43 9.22 -1.31 2.32
N SER A 44 10.11 -0.52 2.93
CA SER A 44 11.50 -0.35 2.47
C SER A 44 12.50 -0.73 3.56
N THR A 45 13.67 -1.27 3.19
CA THR A 45 14.79 -1.43 4.15
C THR A 45 15.65 -0.19 4.28
N SER A 46 15.42 0.82 3.44
CA SER A 46 16.15 2.09 3.44
C SER A 46 15.19 3.25 3.57
N ASN A 47 15.44 4.14 4.53
CA ASN A 47 14.70 5.40 4.62
C ASN A 47 15.30 6.46 3.68
N SER A 48 15.43 6.12 2.40
CA SER A 48 15.99 7.05 1.42
C SER A 48 15.03 8.22 1.22
N ARG A 49 15.57 9.44 1.07
CA ARG A 49 14.78 10.63 0.73
C ARG A 49 13.97 10.43 -0.55
N THR A 50 14.49 9.64 -1.50
CA THR A 50 13.80 9.29 -2.74
C THR A 50 12.58 8.41 -2.52
N ASP A 51 12.58 7.55 -1.49
CA ASP A 51 11.45 6.69 -1.16
C ASP A 51 10.35 7.50 -0.46
N GLN A 52 10.74 8.40 0.43
CA GLN A 52 9.81 9.33 1.10
C GLN A 52 9.10 10.22 0.08
N LEU A 53 9.85 10.88 -0.80
CA LEU A 53 9.28 11.73 -1.86
C LEU A 53 8.36 10.93 -2.79
N PHE A 54 8.71 9.69 -3.10
CA PHE A 54 7.85 8.82 -3.91
C PHE A 54 6.54 8.51 -3.19
N ALA A 55 6.61 8.14 -1.92
CA ALA A 55 5.43 7.82 -1.11
C ALA A 55 4.49 9.03 -0.97
N GLU A 56 5.04 10.23 -0.72
CA GLU A 56 4.30 11.49 -0.68
C GLU A 56 3.63 11.79 -2.03
N THR A 57 4.35 11.64 -3.14
CA THR A 57 3.84 11.89 -4.50
C THR A 57 2.68 10.97 -4.84
N MET A 58 2.77 9.70 -4.43
CA MET A 58 1.75 8.69 -4.71
C MET A 58 0.63 8.63 -3.65
N GLN A 59 0.71 9.48 -2.61
CA GLN A 59 -0.20 9.47 -1.46
C GLN A 59 -0.33 8.09 -0.80
N VAL A 60 0.80 7.43 -0.61
CA VAL A 60 0.90 6.11 0.03
C VAL A 60 1.74 6.20 1.30
N GLU A 61 1.50 5.29 2.25
CA GLU A 61 2.25 5.26 3.49
C GLU A 61 3.57 4.50 3.27
N LEU A 62 4.70 5.07 3.70
CA LEU A 62 6.00 4.40 3.68
C LEU A 62 6.35 3.92 5.09
N VAL A 63 6.77 2.68 5.17
CA VAL A 63 7.15 2.02 6.42
C VAL A 63 8.56 1.44 6.25
N THR A 64 9.45 1.80 7.16
CA THR A 64 10.88 1.44 7.09
C THR A 64 11.19 0.25 7.98
N LYS A 65 11.92 -0.73 7.45
CA LYS A 65 12.47 -1.85 8.22
C LYS A 65 13.77 -1.42 8.94
N PRO A 66 14.12 -2.03 10.08
CA PRO A 66 13.33 -3.01 10.82
C PRO A 66 12.25 -2.31 11.67
N LEU A 67 11.02 -2.77 11.57
CA LEU A 67 9.99 -2.40 12.55
C LEU A 67 10.23 -3.24 13.81
N ASN A 68 10.32 -2.58 14.94
CA ASN A 68 10.16 -3.26 16.22
C ASN A 68 8.66 -3.64 16.40
N PHE A 69 8.36 -4.58 17.32
CA PHE A 69 7.02 -5.15 17.43
C PHE A 69 5.93 -4.09 17.72
N SER A 70 6.25 -3.05 18.49
CA SER A 70 5.35 -1.92 18.74
C SER A 70 5.06 -1.06 17.50
N GLU A 71 6.06 -0.82 16.65
CA GLU A 71 5.84 -0.11 15.39
C GLU A 71 4.97 -0.94 14.44
N LEU A 72 5.22 -2.25 14.37
CA LEU A 72 4.38 -3.16 13.58
C LEU A 72 2.93 -3.17 14.08
N GLU A 73 2.71 -3.21 15.38
CA GLU A 73 1.36 -3.15 15.97
C GLU A 73 0.66 -1.83 15.64
N THR A 74 1.35 -0.69 15.79
CA THR A 74 0.80 0.63 15.44
C THR A 74 0.40 0.70 13.97
N VAL A 75 1.28 0.19 13.11
CA VAL A 75 1.11 0.13 11.67
C VAL A 75 -0.06 -0.81 11.32
N ALA A 76 -0.15 -1.99 11.94
CA ALA A 76 -1.26 -2.94 11.76
C ALA A 76 -2.60 -2.39 12.24
N LEU A 77 -2.65 -1.64 13.35
CA LEU A 77 -3.89 -1.01 13.81
C LEU A 77 -4.38 0.05 12.83
N LYS A 78 -3.48 0.89 12.29
CA LYS A 78 -3.80 1.81 11.19
C LYS A 78 -4.30 1.08 9.95
N PHE A 79 -3.80 -0.13 9.68
CA PHE A 79 -4.19 -0.93 8.53
C PHE A 79 -5.62 -1.45 8.67
N VAL A 80 -5.98 -1.93 9.85
CA VAL A 80 -7.33 -2.42 10.14
C VAL A 80 -8.35 -1.28 10.03
N ASP A 81 -7.99 -0.08 10.50
CA ASP A 81 -8.83 1.12 10.36
C ASP A 81 -9.08 1.48 8.89
N LYS A 82 -8.04 1.42 8.05
CA LYS A 82 -8.15 1.64 6.59
C LYS A 82 -8.85 0.50 5.83
N CYS A 83 -8.91 -0.69 6.42
CA CYS A 83 -9.61 -1.86 5.89
C CYS A 83 -11.09 -1.85 6.30
N HIS A 84 -11.58 -0.79 6.99
CA HIS A 84 -13.01 -0.66 7.27
C HIS A 84 -13.82 -0.78 5.98
N PHE A 85 -14.57 -1.88 5.96
CA PHE A 85 -15.54 -2.35 4.99
C PHE A 85 -16.72 -1.37 4.92
N GLU A 86 -16.50 -0.07 4.71
CA GLU A 86 -17.59 0.80 4.29
C GLU A 86 -17.92 0.47 2.84
N ASP A 87 -18.82 -0.51 2.72
CA ASP A 87 -19.83 -0.64 1.69
C ASP A 87 -19.45 0.00 0.35
N ARG A 88 -18.57 -0.66 -0.40
CA ARG A 88 -18.64 -0.59 -1.87
C ARG A 88 -19.85 -1.35 -2.41
N THR A 89 -21.01 -1.31 -1.73
CA THR A 89 -22.30 -1.32 -2.41
C THR A 89 -22.47 0.02 -3.09
N ARG A 90 -21.86 0.09 -4.27
CA ARG A 90 -22.26 0.93 -5.39
C ARG A 90 -23.79 1.12 -5.40
N SER A 91 -24.27 2.30 -4.99
CA SER A 91 -25.53 2.87 -5.49
C SER A 91 -25.24 3.70 -6.74
#